data_AF-A0A919K9V6-F1
#
_entry.id   AF-A0A919K9V6-F1
#
_cell.length_a   1.000
_cell.length_b   1.000
_cell.length_c   1.000
_cell.angle_alpha   90.00
_cell.angle_beta   90.00
_cell.angle_gamma   90.00
#
_symmetry.space_group_name_H-M   'P 1'
#
loop_
_entity.id
_entity.type
_entity.pdbx_description
1 polymer ?
#
loop_
_entity_poly.entity_id
_entity_poly.type
_entity_poly.pdbx_seq_one_letter_code
_entity_poly.pdbx_strand_id
1 'polypeptide(L)'
;MRIPLPLGLTAAGTALVAAAGGTTPALASGGPGDRHHNETFHVGLFGDMPYGDYGRSHVGNVIADMNANHLAFSVFDGDTKNGSEPCYADPHPSAPGNPTPDKAVADAAHPDVYKYAKNLFTQLRAPVVYTPGDNEWTDCDRPSTLGGLVSDSSDRLAYLRSIYFTTDLSQGQHPMRVTQQSAAYPENARWTRGPVTFITVNIPGSDNNFADGGKNGPAEEGQAEYAARNAANLAWLRAGFAVAKTAHSKGVMIITQADMWDPSAAQTHYADTKKELFQQTTAFPGKVVLVNGDSHSFEVTKPLTDYATTNAAGLAGPNVVENFTRVTTFGETQNHWVSATIDPEDPNIFTFEQHLVAANLPAYTPPS
;
A
#
# COMPACT_ATOMS: atom_id res chain seq x y z
N MET A 1 -32.76 -63.35 50.74
CA MET A 1 -31.28 -63.45 50.69
C MET A 1 -30.74 -62.04 50.84
N ARG A 2 -29.87 -61.81 51.83
CA ARG A 2 -29.45 -60.51 52.36
C ARG A 2 -28.39 -59.81 51.47
N ILE A 3 -28.54 -58.48 51.27
CA ILE A 3 -27.57 -57.35 51.52
C ILE A 3 -26.20 -57.42 50.77
N PRO A 4 -25.38 -56.35 50.49
CA PRO A 4 -25.46 -54.87 50.69
C PRO A 4 -25.07 -53.98 49.46
N LEU A 5 -25.14 -52.64 49.63
CA LEU A 5 -24.25 -51.63 48.99
C LEU A 5 -22.95 -51.48 49.82
N PRO A 6 -21.77 -51.16 49.22
CA PRO A 6 -21.20 -49.82 49.49
C PRO A 6 -20.29 -49.20 48.39
N LEU A 7 -19.92 -47.94 48.65
CA LEU A 7 -19.07 -46.98 47.93
C LEU A 7 -17.69 -47.50 47.45
N GLY A 8 -17.14 -46.83 46.42
CA GLY A 8 -15.71 -46.85 46.11
C GLY A 8 -15.24 -45.63 45.29
N LEU A 9 -14.40 -44.80 45.92
CA LEU A 9 -13.56 -43.74 45.33
C LEU A 9 -12.58 -44.30 44.28
N THR A 10 -12.29 -43.53 43.22
CA THR A 10 -10.95 -43.46 42.56
C THR A 10 -10.89 -42.15 41.74
N ALA A 11 -10.17 -41.12 42.18
CA ALA A 11 -8.72 -40.91 42.02
C ALA A 11 -8.34 -40.42 40.62
N ALA A 12 -8.02 -39.12 40.53
CA ALA A 12 -7.42 -38.46 39.38
C ALA A 12 -6.00 -38.98 39.15
N GLY A 13 -5.75 -39.52 37.96
CA GLY A 13 -4.43 -39.96 37.50
C GLY A 13 -3.94 -39.04 36.39
N THR A 14 -2.97 -38.20 36.72
CA THR A 14 -2.17 -37.40 35.79
C THR A 14 -1.34 -38.33 34.90
N ALA A 15 -1.62 -38.35 33.60
CA ALA A 15 -0.76 -39.03 32.63
C ALA A 15 0.25 -38.03 32.04
N LEU A 16 1.49 -38.10 32.53
CA LEU A 16 2.65 -37.61 31.78
C LEU A 16 2.85 -38.51 30.57
N VAL A 17 2.79 -37.94 29.36
CA VAL A 17 3.37 -38.56 28.16
C VAL A 17 4.60 -37.76 27.80
N ALA A 18 5.77 -38.35 28.07
CA ALA A 18 7.04 -37.90 27.53
C ALA A 18 7.11 -38.30 26.05
N ALA A 19 7.21 -37.31 25.16
CA ALA A 19 7.63 -37.51 23.78
C ALA A 19 9.05 -36.94 23.63
N ALA A 20 10.04 -37.83 23.63
CA ALA A 20 11.41 -37.51 23.27
C ALA A 20 11.66 -37.96 21.83
N GLY A 21 12.29 -37.10 21.02
CA GLY A 21 13.08 -37.51 19.86
C GLY A 21 12.66 -36.85 18.54
N GLY A 22 13.50 -35.91 18.07
CA GLY A 22 13.56 -35.57 16.64
C GLY A 22 13.65 -34.09 16.26
N THR A 23 14.34 -33.22 17.01
CA THR A 23 14.76 -31.92 16.47
C THR A 23 15.95 -32.13 15.52
N THR A 24 15.70 -32.21 14.21
CA THR A 24 16.74 -31.94 13.23
C THR A 24 16.99 -30.42 13.22
N PRO A 25 18.21 -29.94 13.51
CA PRO A 25 18.53 -28.55 13.22
C PRO A 25 18.50 -28.40 11.70
N ALA A 26 17.60 -27.57 11.19
CA ALA A 26 17.70 -27.10 9.81
C ALA A 26 18.99 -26.29 9.72
N LEU A 27 20.06 -26.94 9.27
CA LEU A 27 21.29 -26.29 8.85
C LEU A 27 20.94 -25.34 7.72
N ALA A 28 21.24 -24.06 7.92
CA ALA A 28 21.19 -23.03 6.92
C ALA A 28 21.97 -23.47 5.68
N SER A 29 21.28 -23.65 4.55
CA SER A 29 21.91 -23.62 3.24
C SER A 29 21.99 -22.15 2.81
N GLY A 30 23.06 -21.48 3.21
CA GLY A 30 23.45 -20.21 2.60
C GLY A 30 23.58 -20.41 1.10
N GLY A 31 22.64 -19.84 0.34
CA GLY A 31 22.70 -19.79 -1.11
C GLY A 31 23.92 -18.97 -1.57
N PRO A 32 24.26 -19.05 -2.87
CA PRO A 32 25.48 -18.44 -3.38
C PRO A 32 25.44 -16.91 -3.25
N GLY A 33 26.17 -16.40 -2.25
CA GLY A 33 26.76 -15.07 -2.21
C GLY A 33 25.82 -13.87 -2.22
N ASP A 34 25.51 -13.37 -1.03
CA ASP A 34 25.08 -12.02 -0.67
C ASP A 34 26.02 -10.91 -1.23
N ARG A 35 26.12 -10.77 -2.55
CA ARG A 35 26.90 -9.68 -3.18
C ARG A 35 26.07 -8.43 -3.49
N HIS A 36 24.75 -8.51 -3.40
CA HIS A 36 23.84 -7.40 -3.75
C HIS A 36 23.44 -6.48 -2.58
N HIS A 37 23.87 -6.76 -1.34
CA HIS A 37 23.51 -5.88 -0.20
C HIS A 37 24.18 -4.50 -0.25
N ASN A 38 25.26 -4.36 -1.02
CA ASN A 38 26.07 -3.15 -1.10
C ASN A 38 25.99 -2.45 -2.48
N GLU A 39 25.09 -2.88 -3.38
CA GLU A 39 24.94 -2.24 -4.68
C GLU A 39 23.86 -1.16 -4.62
N THR A 40 24.18 0.02 -5.14
CA THR A 40 23.20 1.08 -5.38
C THR A 40 22.19 0.64 -6.43
N PHE A 41 20.91 0.91 -6.20
CA PHE A 41 19.85 0.60 -7.16
C PHE A 41 18.73 1.65 -7.14
N HIS A 42 17.92 1.69 -8.20
CA HIS A 42 16.85 2.67 -8.37
C HIS A 42 15.47 2.01 -8.36
N VAL A 43 14.53 2.61 -7.64
CA VAL A 43 13.12 2.21 -7.57
C VAL A 43 12.28 3.30 -8.22
N GLY A 44 11.38 2.93 -9.14
CA GLY A 44 10.39 3.87 -9.67
C GLY A 44 9.17 3.99 -8.76
N LEU A 45 8.73 5.21 -8.48
CA LEU A 45 7.58 5.57 -7.67
C LEU A 45 6.62 6.42 -8.51
N PHE A 46 5.36 5.98 -8.62
CA PHE A 46 4.34 6.62 -9.45
C PHE A 46 2.94 6.17 -9.01
N GLY A 47 1.92 6.97 -9.32
CA GLY A 47 0.52 6.69 -9.01
C GLY A 47 -0.38 7.74 -9.66
N ASP A 48 -1.64 7.78 -9.25
CA ASP A 48 -2.60 8.83 -9.65
C ASP A 48 -2.69 8.99 -11.18
N MET A 49 -2.58 7.88 -11.90
CA MET A 49 -2.63 7.81 -13.35
C MET A 49 -3.05 6.43 -13.87
N PRO A 50 -3.78 6.34 -14.99
CA PRO A 50 -4.17 7.45 -15.86
C PRO A 50 -5.52 8.09 -15.50
N TYR A 51 -5.51 9.35 -15.09
CA TYR A 51 -6.71 10.11 -14.82
C TYR A 51 -7.35 10.62 -16.11
N GLY A 52 -8.51 10.05 -16.46
CA GLY A 52 -9.27 10.48 -17.63
C GLY A 52 -8.52 10.32 -18.94
N ASP A 53 -9.08 10.90 -19.99
CA ASP A 53 -8.51 10.81 -21.34
C ASP A 53 -7.14 11.50 -21.46
N TYR A 54 -6.93 12.53 -20.65
CA TYR A 54 -5.64 13.21 -20.56
C TYR A 54 -4.59 12.23 -20.01
N GLY A 55 -4.78 11.67 -18.82
CA GLY A 55 -3.82 10.69 -18.27
C GLY A 55 -3.62 9.49 -19.19
N ARG A 56 -4.70 8.95 -19.78
CA ARG A 56 -4.65 7.78 -20.68
C ARG A 56 -3.81 8.03 -21.94
N SER A 57 -3.81 9.26 -22.45
CA SER A 57 -2.98 9.64 -23.61
C SER A 57 -1.50 9.88 -23.25
N HIS A 58 -1.16 10.08 -21.97
CA HIS A 58 0.19 10.43 -21.51
C HIS A 58 0.91 9.31 -20.76
N VAL A 59 0.19 8.38 -20.13
CA VAL A 59 0.77 7.29 -19.31
C VAL A 59 1.68 6.36 -20.12
N GLY A 60 1.42 6.19 -21.42
CA GLY A 60 2.29 5.44 -22.32
C GLY A 60 3.71 6.02 -22.39
N ASN A 61 3.84 7.35 -22.36
CA ASN A 61 5.15 8.01 -22.34
C ASN A 61 5.85 7.82 -20.99
N VAL A 62 5.10 7.79 -19.88
CA VAL A 62 5.66 7.49 -18.53
C VAL A 62 6.23 6.07 -18.50
N ILE A 63 5.48 5.08 -18.97
CA ILE A 63 5.94 3.68 -19.03
C ILE A 63 7.18 3.56 -19.93
N ALA A 64 7.20 4.25 -21.08
CA ALA A 64 8.36 4.24 -21.97
C ALA A 64 9.61 4.84 -21.31
N ASP A 65 9.46 5.95 -20.61
CA ASP A 65 10.55 6.61 -19.88
C ASP A 65 11.06 5.76 -18.72
N MET A 66 10.18 5.21 -17.90
CA MET A 66 10.55 4.25 -16.84
C MET A 66 11.26 3.01 -17.39
N ASN A 67 10.84 2.49 -18.54
CA ASN A 67 11.48 1.35 -19.20
C ASN A 67 12.88 1.67 -19.76
N ALA A 68 13.19 2.94 -19.99
CA ALA A 68 14.51 3.42 -20.42
C ALA A 68 15.46 3.64 -19.23
N ASN A 69 14.92 3.76 -18.01
CA ASN A 69 15.68 3.89 -16.77
C ASN A 69 15.85 2.50 -16.14
N HIS A 70 17.07 2.03 -15.89
CA HIS A 70 17.33 0.68 -15.38
C HIS A 70 16.83 0.48 -13.92
N LEU A 71 15.52 0.33 -13.75
CA LEU A 71 14.87 0.18 -12.46
C LEU A 71 15.00 -1.24 -11.92
N ALA A 72 15.33 -1.33 -10.63
CA ALA A 72 15.31 -2.56 -9.86
C ALA A 72 13.91 -3.18 -9.83
N PHE A 73 12.93 -2.32 -9.58
CA PHE A 73 11.49 -2.54 -9.59
C PHE A 73 10.82 -1.15 -9.54
N SER A 74 9.51 -1.12 -9.61
CA SER A 74 8.68 0.05 -9.41
C SER A 74 7.53 -0.25 -8.45
N VAL A 75 6.93 0.79 -7.89
CA VAL A 75 5.74 0.66 -7.05
C VAL A 75 4.71 1.67 -7.55
N PHE A 76 3.50 1.17 -7.80
CA PHE A 76 2.32 1.98 -8.09
C PHE A 76 1.53 2.20 -6.80
N ASP A 77 1.43 3.44 -6.34
CA ASP A 77 0.91 3.77 -5.00
C ASP A 77 -0.58 4.06 -4.91
N GLY A 78 -1.31 4.00 -6.03
CA GLY A 78 -2.79 4.01 -6.03
C GLY A 78 -3.35 4.83 -7.19
N ASP A 79 -4.66 4.76 -7.37
CA ASP A 79 -5.42 5.60 -8.30
C ASP A 79 -5.05 5.45 -9.78
N THR A 80 -5.35 4.26 -10.29
CA THR A 80 -5.43 3.87 -11.70
C THR A 80 -6.57 4.51 -12.50
N LYS A 81 -7.45 5.28 -11.85
CA LYS A 81 -8.50 6.11 -12.45
C LYS A 81 -8.74 7.36 -11.58
N ASN A 82 -9.47 8.34 -12.10
CA ASN A 82 -9.92 9.49 -11.29
C ASN A 82 -11.16 9.14 -10.46
N GLY A 83 -11.43 9.85 -9.36
CA GLY A 83 -12.55 9.56 -8.46
C GLY A 83 -13.96 9.85 -8.98
N SER A 84 -14.10 10.61 -10.08
CA SER A 84 -15.41 10.94 -10.64
C SER A 84 -15.91 9.91 -11.66
N GLU A 85 -15.00 9.20 -12.31
CA GLU A 85 -15.35 8.17 -13.29
C GLU A 85 -16.04 6.97 -12.64
N PRO A 86 -17.08 6.41 -13.29
CA PRO A 86 -17.66 5.13 -12.87
C PRO A 86 -16.60 4.04 -12.84
N CYS A 87 -16.75 3.15 -11.86
CA CYS A 87 -15.88 2.00 -11.69
C CYS A 87 -16.29 0.87 -12.64
N TYR A 88 -16.11 1.14 -13.95
CA TYR A 88 -16.52 0.23 -15.01
C TYR A 88 -15.81 -1.11 -14.87
N ALA A 89 -16.59 -2.19 -14.80
CA ALA A 89 -16.06 -3.54 -14.71
C ALA A 89 -16.90 -4.49 -15.55
N ASP A 90 -16.25 -5.49 -16.13
CA ASP A 90 -16.97 -6.61 -16.72
C ASP A 90 -17.78 -7.36 -15.63
N PRO A 91 -18.90 -8.00 -15.98
CA PRO A 91 -19.65 -8.82 -15.03
C PRO A 91 -18.77 -9.88 -14.36
N HIS A 92 -18.82 -9.94 -13.02
CA HIS A 92 -18.09 -10.92 -12.21
C HIS A 92 -18.93 -11.33 -10.99
N PRO A 93 -18.59 -12.44 -10.31
CA PRO A 93 -19.28 -12.84 -9.10
C PRO A 93 -19.12 -11.80 -7.97
N SER A 94 -20.14 -11.60 -7.15
CA SER A 94 -20.06 -10.77 -5.94
C SER A 94 -18.95 -11.22 -5.00
N ALA A 95 -18.52 -10.32 -4.11
CA ALA A 95 -17.55 -10.64 -3.07
C ALA A 95 -18.01 -11.85 -2.23
N PRO A 96 -17.08 -12.73 -1.78
CA PRO A 96 -17.42 -13.82 -0.88
C PRO A 96 -18.16 -13.31 0.37
N GLY A 97 -19.35 -13.85 0.62
CA GLY A 97 -20.17 -13.45 1.77
C GLY A 97 -21.10 -12.25 1.52
N ASN A 98 -21.04 -11.61 0.35
CA ASN A 98 -22.02 -10.60 -0.05
C ASN A 98 -23.25 -11.29 -0.70
N PRO A 99 -24.44 -11.24 -0.07
CA PRO A 99 -25.64 -11.85 -0.63
C PRO A 99 -26.26 -11.01 -1.77
N THR A 100 -25.78 -9.79 -1.99
CA THR A 100 -26.29 -8.91 -3.05
C THR A 100 -25.51 -9.11 -4.36
N PRO A 101 -26.19 -9.10 -5.51
CA PRO A 101 -25.51 -9.12 -6.79
C PRO A 101 -24.61 -7.89 -6.92
N ASP A 102 -23.38 -8.13 -7.37
CA ASP A 102 -22.41 -7.10 -7.64
C ASP A 102 -23.01 -5.99 -8.51
N LYS A 103 -22.87 -4.73 -8.06
CA LYS A 103 -23.32 -3.54 -8.80
C LYS A 103 -22.24 -3.06 -9.77
N ALA A 104 -21.56 -3.96 -10.47
CA ALA A 104 -20.65 -3.56 -11.52
C ALA A 104 -21.37 -2.67 -12.55
N VAL A 105 -20.79 -1.51 -12.81
CA VAL A 105 -21.19 -0.70 -13.95
C VAL A 105 -20.55 -1.33 -15.19
N ALA A 106 -21.31 -2.13 -15.93
CA ALA A 106 -20.86 -2.65 -17.22
C ALA A 106 -21.39 -1.74 -18.34
N ASP A 107 -20.51 -1.28 -19.23
CA ASP A 107 -20.88 -0.47 -20.40
C ASP A 107 -20.05 -0.93 -21.60
N ALA A 108 -20.71 -1.30 -22.70
CA ALA A 108 -20.02 -1.73 -23.93
C ALA A 108 -19.14 -0.62 -24.55
N ALA A 109 -19.39 0.65 -24.23
CA ALA A 109 -18.60 1.79 -24.69
C ALA A 109 -17.37 2.07 -23.83
N HIS A 110 -17.29 1.51 -22.61
CA HIS A 110 -16.20 1.75 -21.67
C HIS A 110 -15.51 0.43 -21.28
N PRO A 111 -14.18 0.32 -21.43
CA PRO A 111 -13.49 -0.88 -21.00
C PRO A 111 -13.56 -1.03 -19.48
N ASP A 112 -13.39 -2.27 -19.02
CA ASP A 112 -13.08 -2.55 -17.61
C ASP A 112 -11.82 -1.77 -17.20
N VAL A 113 -11.98 -0.75 -16.35
CA VAL A 113 -10.90 0.17 -15.97
C VAL A 113 -9.79 -0.54 -15.19
N TYR A 114 -10.16 -1.58 -14.44
CA TYR A 114 -9.23 -2.39 -13.68
C TYR A 114 -8.35 -3.24 -14.61
N LYS A 115 -8.93 -3.89 -15.61
CA LYS A 115 -8.17 -4.66 -16.59
C LYS A 115 -7.32 -3.75 -17.48
N TYR A 116 -7.83 -2.58 -17.84
CA TYR A 116 -7.07 -1.58 -18.58
C TYR A 116 -5.80 -1.18 -17.82
N ALA A 117 -5.92 -0.79 -16.54
CA ALA A 117 -4.79 -0.43 -15.70
C ALA A 117 -3.82 -1.61 -15.49
N LYS A 118 -4.34 -2.81 -15.23
CA LYS A 118 -3.52 -4.02 -15.11
C LYS A 118 -2.71 -4.29 -16.39
N ASN A 119 -3.29 -4.03 -17.56
CA ASN A 119 -2.61 -4.17 -18.84
C ASN A 119 -1.47 -3.15 -18.99
N LEU A 120 -1.59 -1.93 -18.46
CA LEU A 120 -0.49 -0.96 -18.41
C LEU A 120 0.70 -1.52 -17.63
N PHE A 121 0.46 -2.15 -16.48
CA PHE A 121 1.52 -2.77 -15.68
C PHE A 121 2.29 -3.87 -16.42
N THR A 122 1.65 -4.59 -17.34
CA THR A 122 2.35 -5.61 -18.17
C THR A 122 3.33 -5.02 -19.17
N GLN A 123 3.28 -3.71 -19.42
CA GLN A 123 4.19 -3.01 -20.33
C GLN A 123 5.48 -2.55 -19.64
N LEU A 124 5.52 -2.55 -18.30
CA LEU A 124 6.74 -2.28 -17.54
C LEU A 124 7.69 -3.49 -17.62
N ARG A 125 8.93 -3.23 -18.02
CA ARG A 125 10.01 -4.22 -18.10
C ARG A 125 10.39 -4.70 -16.70
N ALA A 126 10.62 -3.74 -15.79
CA ALA A 126 10.92 -4.03 -14.39
C ALA A 126 9.66 -4.54 -13.65
N PRO A 127 9.82 -5.27 -12.53
CA PRO A 127 8.68 -5.62 -11.69
C PRO A 127 7.93 -4.37 -11.21
N VAL A 128 6.60 -4.46 -11.07
CA VAL A 128 5.78 -3.42 -10.44
C VAL A 128 4.92 -3.99 -9.32
N VAL A 129 5.08 -3.46 -8.12
CA VAL A 129 4.21 -3.75 -6.97
C VAL A 129 3.09 -2.73 -6.95
N TYR A 130 1.87 -3.17 -6.69
CA TYR A 130 0.67 -2.32 -6.71
C TYR A 130 0.01 -2.33 -5.34
N THR A 131 -0.40 -1.16 -4.84
CA THR A 131 -1.36 -1.01 -3.74
C THR A 131 -2.54 -0.16 -4.22
N PRO A 132 -3.78 -0.50 -3.85
CA PRO A 132 -4.96 0.25 -4.32
C PRO A 132 -5.06 1.62 -3.66
N GLY A 133 -5.65 2.57 -4.39
CA GLY A 133 -6.08 3.88 -3.92
C GLY A 133 -7.59 3.98 -3.71
N ASP A 134 -8.11 5.13 -3.30
CA ASP A 134 -9.56 5.31 -3.07
C ASP A 134 -10.36 5.21 -4.37
N ASN A 135 -9.80 5.68 -5.48
CA ASN A 135 -10.50 5.76 -6.76
C ASN A 135 -10.85 4.41 -7.38
N GLU A 136 -10.14 3.33 -7.02
CA GLU A 136 -10.47 1.99 -7.49
C GLU A 136 -11.63 1.33 -6.74
N TRP A 137 -11.98 1.79 -5.54
CA TRP A 137 -12.97 1.08 -4.73
C TRP A 137 -13.79 2.00 -3.83
N THR A 138 -13.21 2.72 -2.88
CA THR A 138 -13.98 3.52 -1.90
C THR A 138 -14.73 4.70 -2.53
N ASP A 139 -14.29 5.15 -3.70
CA ASP A 139 -14.96 6.23 -4.44
C ASP A 139 -16.13 5.74 -5.31
N CYS A 140 -16.24 4.43 -5.48
CA CYS A 140 -17.16 3.85 -6.45
C CYS A 140 -18.62 3.93 -6.01
N ASP A 141 -18.90 4.10 -4.71
CA ASP A 141 -20.24 4.23 -4.15
C ASP A 141 -20.67 5.70 -3.93
N ARG A 142 -19.82 6.67 -4.31
CA ARG A 142 -20.07 8.09 -4.06
C ARG A 142 -21.22 8.61 -4.92
N PRO A 143 -22.13 9.43 -4.36
CA PRO A 143 -23.19 10.07 -5.16
C PRO A 143 -22.68 10.98 -6.29
N SER A 144 -21.43 11.45 -6.22
CA SER A 144 -20.79 12.30 -7.21
C SER A 144 -20.23 11.56 -8.42
N THR A 145 -20.22 10.22 -8.42
CA THR A 145 -19.78 9.43 -9.57
C THR A 145 -20.63 9.76 -10.81
N LEU A 146 -19.98 10.00 -11.94
CA LEU A 146 -20.63 10.53 -13.15
C LEU A 146 -21.82 9.67 -13.59
N GLY A 147 -22.93 10.34 -13.91
CA GLY A 147 -24.17 9.66 -14.31
C GLY A 147 -24.88 8.90 -13.18
N GLY A 148 -24.42 9.01 -11.93
CA GLY A 148 -24.96 8.24 -10.80
C GLY A 148 -24.66 6.75 -10.90
N LEU A 149 -23.66 6.37 -11.71
CA LEU A 149 -23.27 4.99 -11.98
C LEU A 149 -22.35 4.49 -10.87
N VAL A 150 -22.95 4.14 -9.72
CA VAL A 150 -22.23 3.68 -8.52
C VAL A 150 -22.09 2.16 -8.45
N SER A 151 -20.98 1.69 -7.89
CA SER A 151 -20.70 0.30 -7.52
C SER A 151 -20.44 0.18 -6.02
N ASP A 152 -20.63 -1.01 -5.46
CA ASP A 152 -20.32 -1.27 -4.05
C ASP A 152 -18.81 -1.31 -3.81
N SER A 153 -18.31 -0.51 -2.87
CA SER A 153 -16.87 -0.39 -2.55
C SER A 153 -16.23 -1.71 -2.13
N SER A 154 -16.93 -2.55 -1.37
CA SER A 154 -16.42 -3.84 -0.92
C SER A 154 -16.34 -4.86 -2.06
N ASP A 155 -17.34 -4.86 -2.96
CA ASP A 155 -17.30 -5.68 -4.18
C ASP A 155 -16.15 -5.23 -5.09
N ARG A 156 -15.90 -3.92 -5.24
CA ARG A 156 -14.76 -3.40 -6.01
C ARG A 156 -13.41 -3.84 -5.43
N LEU A 157 -13.24 -3.75 -4.11
CA LEU A 157 -12.03 -4.25 -3.46
C LEU A 157 -11.86 -5.76 -3.65
N ALA A 158 -12.95 -6.54 -3.55
CA ALA A 158 -12.91 -7.97 -3.82
C ALA A 158 -12.52 -8.27 -5.28
N TYR A 159 -13.02 -7.47 -6.23
CA TYR A 159 -12.65 -7.60 -7.64
C TYR A 159 -11.18 -7.32 -7.87
N LEU A 160 -10.64 -6.22 -7.33
CA LEU A 160 -9.22 -5.91 -7.35
C LEU A 160 -8.39 -7.08 -6.83
N ARG A 161 -8.73 -7.61 -5.65
CA ARG A 161 -8.10 -8.80 -5.05
C ARG A 161 -8.10 -10.00 -5.99
N SER A 162 -9.23 -10.24 -6.66
CA SER A 162 -9.39 -11.38 -7.56
C SER A 162 -8.57 -11.33 -8.85
N ILE A 163 -8.10 -10.16 -9.29
CA ILE A 163 -7.36 -10.02 -10.55
C ILE A 163 -5.91 -9.54 -10.37
N TYR A 164 -5.61 -8.75 -9.34
CA TYR A 164 -4.27 -8.22 -9.09
C TYR A 164 -3.44 -9.08 -8.15
N PHE A 165 -4.08 -9.78 -7.21
CA PHE A 165 -3.40 -10.35 -6.05
C PHE A 165 -3.58 -11.88 -5.93
N THR A 166 -3.70 -12.56 -7.06
CA THR A 166 -3.94 -14.01 -7.16
C THR A 166 -2.73 -14.88 -6.84
N THR A 167 -1.53 -14.28 -6.79
CA THR A 167 -0.26 -14.96 -6.51
C THR A 167 0.63 -14.06 -5.66
N ASP A 168 1.71 -14.64 -5.12
CA ASP A 168 2.76 -13.93 -4.37
C ASP A 168 3.80 -13.24 -5.29
N LEU A 169 3.46 -13.03 -6.57
CA LEU A 169 4.29 -12.35 -7.55
C LEU A 169 3.78 -10.94 -7.83
N SER A 170 4.71 -9.99 -7.98
CA SER A 170 4.42 -8.65 -8.50
C SER A 170 3.94 -8.70 -9.96
N GLN A 171 3.48 -7.57 -10.49
CA GLN A 171 3.21 -7.43 -11.93
C GLN A 171 4.50 -7.05 -12.69
N GLY A 172 4.39 -6.75 -13.99
CA GLY A 172 5.51 -6.42 -14.88
C GLY A 172 6.02 -7.63 -15.68
N GLN A 173 6.91 -7.39 -16.65
CA GLN A 173 7.47 -8.46 -17.51
C GLN A 173 8.46 -9.35 -16.76
N HIS A 174 9.08 -8.84 -15.70
CA HIS A 174 10.01 -9.56 -14.85
C HIS A 174 9.53 -9.52 -13.39
N PRO A 175 8.47 -10.26 -13.04
CA PRO A 175 7.86 -10.19 -11.72
C PRO A 175 8.81 -10.70 -10.63
N MET A 176 8.69 -10.12 -9.43
CA MET A 176 9.43 -10.55 -8.24
C MET A 176 8.48 -11.10 -7.18
N ARG A 177 8.98 -12.00 -6.32
CA ARG A 177 8.21 -12.49 -5.18
C ARG A 177 8.05 -11.41 -4.11
N VAL A 178 6.86 -11.37 -3.53
CA VAL A 178 6.52 -10.57 -2.36
C VAL A 178 5.87 -11.47 -1.30
N THR A 179 5.96 -11.08 -0.03
CA THR A 179 5.17 -11.70 1.02
C THR A 179 3.88 -10.91 1.18
N GLN A 180 2.73 -11.53 0.86
CA GLN A 180 1.43 -10.96 1.16
C GLN A 180 1.12 -11.07 2.67
N GLN A 181 0.36 -10.14 3.23
CA GLN A 181 -0.01 -10.15 4.64
C GLN A 181 -0.80 -11.41 5.00
N SER A 182 -1.83 -11.71 4.21
CA SER A 182 -2.69 -12.88 4.38
C SER A 182 -3.59 -13.07 3.16
N ALA A 183 -4.32 -14.18 3.09
CA ALA A 183 -5.36 -14.37 2.07
C ALA A 183 -6.51 -13.34 2.15
N ALA A 184 -6.75 -12.75 3.33
CA ALA A 184 -7.80 -11.74 3.52
C ALA A 184 -7.36 -10.32 3.12
N TYR A 185 -6.05 -10.05 3.15
CA TYR A 185 -5.44 -8.76 2.81
C TYR A 185 -4.25 -8.97 1.85
N PRO A 186 -4.48 -9.56 0.67
CA PRO A 186 -3.41 -9.92 -0.24
C PRO A 186 -2.78 -8.71 -0.95
N GLU A 187 -3.40 -7.54 -0.88
CA GLU A 187 -2.88 -6.26 -1.38
C GLU A 187 -1.76 -5.65 -0.52
N ASN A 188 -1.71 -6.04 0.75
CA ASN A 188 -0.63 -5.66 1.65
C ASN A 188 0.55 -6.60 1.44
N ALA A 189 1.67 -6.07 0.98
CA ALA A 189 2.84 -6.83 0.58
C ALA A 189 4.11 -6.34 1.28
N ARG A 190 5.11 -7.22 1.40
CA ARG A 190 6.43 -6.91 1.96
C ARG A 190 7.51 -7.66 1.21
N TRP A 191 8.64 -7.00 0.98
CA TRP A 191 9.85 -7.62 0.45
C TRP A 191 11.08 -6.87 0.97
N THR A 192 12.26 -7.48 0.83
CA THR A 192 13.54 -6.86 1.18
C THR A 192 14.44 -6.88 -0.04
N ARG A 193 15.08 -5.76 -0.34
CA ARG A 193 16.10 -5.66 -1.39
C ARG A 193 17.25 -4.78 -0.90
N GLY A 194 18.48 -5.29 -1.03
CA GLY A 194 19.65 -4.60 -0.53
C GLY A 194 19.53 -4.30 0.97
N PRO A 195 19.73 -3.04 1.41
CA PRO A 195 19.62 -2.65 2.80
C PRO A 195 18.20 -2.19 3.22
N VAL A 196 17.17 -2.33 2.37
CA VAL A 196 15.83 -1.77 2.62
C VAL A 196 14.75 -2.84 2.66
N THR A 197 13.86 -2.73 3.65
CA THR A 197 12.59 -3.46 3.68
C THR A 197 11.47 -2.56 3.18
N PHE A 198 10.67 -3.05 2.24
CA PHE A 198 9.57 -2.34 1.61
C PHE A 198 8.23 -2.93 2.06
N ILE A 199 7.22 -2.09 2.25
CA ILE A 199 5.92 -2.47 2.78
C ILE A 199 4.85 -1.70 2.01
N THR A 200 3.93 -2.38 1.31
CA THR A 200 2.68 -1.75 0.89
C THR A 200 1.63 -1.91 1.98
N VAL A 201 0.82 -0.87 2.14
CA VAL A 201 -0.32 -0.86 3.05
C VAL A 201 -1.48 -0.19 2.32
N ASN A 202 -2.60 -0.89 2.22
CA ASN A 202 -3.84 -0.35 1.67
C ASN A 202 -4.43 0.62 2.69
N ILE A 203 -4.03 1.89 2.67
CA ILE A 203 -4.68 3.01 3.38
C ILE A 203 -5.13 4.00 2.28
N PRO A 204 -6.41 3.92 1.86
CA PRO A 204 -6.94 4.76 0.80
C PRO A 204 -7.29 6.15 1.33
N GLY A 205 -7.38 7.06 0.38
CA GLY A 205 -7.63 8.47 0.52
C GLY A 205 -9.05 8.83 0.89
N SER A 206 -9.21 10.15 0.94
CA SER A 206 -10.20 10.92 1.69
C SER A 206 -10.23 10.61 3.19
N ASP A 207 -10.77 9.47 3.62
CA ASP A 207 -11.00 9.19 5.06
C ASP A 207 -10.76 7.73 5.44
N ASN A 208 -9.81 7.03 4.79
CA ASN A 208 -9.51 5.62 5.06
C ASN A 208 -10.74 4.70 4.93
N ASN A 209 -11.69 5.02 4.06
CA ASN A 209 -13.00 4.36 3.96
C ASN A 209 -13.89 4.44 5.23
N PHE A 210 -13.64 5.37 6.15
CA PHE A 210 -14.56 5.63 7.25
C PHE A 210 -15.79 6.38 6.72
N ALA A 211 -16.71 5.63 6.11
CA ALA A 211 -17.94 6.19 5.56
C ALA A 211 -18.83 6.75 6.69
N ASP A 212 -19.36 7.95 6.48
CA ASP A 212 -20.27 8.63 7.41
C ASP A 212 -21.76 8.55 6.98
N GLY A 213 -22.04 7.84 5.88
CA GLY A 213 -23.39 7.73 5.32
C GLY A 213 -23.79 8.91 4.42
N GLY A 214 -22.83 9.79 4.08
CA GLY A 214 -23.02 10.97 3.24
C GLY A 214 -22.34 10.86 1.87
N LYS A 215 -21.37 11.74 1.61
CA LYS A 215 -20.66 11.80 0.32
C LYS A 215 -19.78 10.57 0.06
N ASN A 216 -19.46 9.82 1.11
CA ASN A 216 -18.48 8.74 1.13
C ASN A 216 -19.12 7.34 1.20
N GLY A 217 -20.36 7.18 0.73
CA GLY A 217 -21.04 5.88 0.71
C GLY A 217 -21.71 5.46 2.03
N PRO A 218 -22.21 4.21 2.13
CA PRO A 218 -22.93 3.70 3.29
C PRO A 218 -22.08 3.56 4.56
N ALA A 219 -22.51 4.17 5.67
CA ALA A 219 -21.73 4.24 6.91
C ALA A 219 -21.36 2.89 7.55
N GLU A 220 -22.35 1.99 7.73
CA GLU A 220 -22.15 0.76 8.51
C GLU A 220 -21.15 -0.19 7.84
N GLU A 221 -21.26 -0.36 6.52
CA GLU A 221 -20.37 -1.20 5.73
C GLU A 221 -18.95 -0.64 5.68
N GLY A 222 -18.79 0.66 5.41
CA GLY A 222 -17.48 1.31 5.38
C GLY A 222 -16.78 1.30 6.75
N GLN A 223 -17.49 1.56 7.85
CA GLN A 223 -16.89 1.55 9.19
C GLN A 223 -16.46 0.15 9.63
N ALA A 224 -17.24 -0.89 9.32
CA ALA A 224 -16.88 -2.27 9.62
C ALA A 224 -15.64 -2.73 8.80
N GLU A 225 -15.61 -2.39 7.51
CA GLU A 225 -14.45 -2.62 6.64
C GLU A 225 -13.21 -1.92 7.18
N TYR A 226 -13.30 -0.60 7.43
CA TYR A 226 -12.22 0.22 7.99
C TYR A 226 -11.70 -0.39 9.30
N ALA A 227 -12.57 -0.72 10.25
CA ALA A 227 -12.14 -1.21 11.55
C ALA A 227 -11.32 -2.51 11.42
N ALA A 228 -11.77 -3.44 10.58
CA ALA A 228 -11.08 -4.71 10.36
C ALA A 228 -9.77 -4.52 9.58
N ARG A 229 -9.79 -3.82 8.44
CA ARG A 229 -8.61 -3.58 7.61
C ARG A 229 -7.57 -2.74 8.32
N ASN A 230 -7.97 -1.66 9.00
CA ASN A 230 -7.02 -0.79 9.68
C ASN A 230 -6.33 -1.52 10.85
N ALA A 231 -7.06 -2.33 11.62
CA ALA A 231 -6.44 -3.19 12.63
C ALA A 231 -5.40 -4.15 12.02
N ALA A 232 -5.70 -4.73 10.86
CA ALA A 232 -4.77 -5.56 10.11
C ALA A 232 -3.56 -4.75 9.60
N ASN A 233 -3.76 -3.54 9.08
CA ASN A 233 -2.71 -2.65 8.59
C ASN A 233 -1.73 -2.26 9.70
N LEU A 234 -2.23 -1.89 10.89
CA LEU A 234 -1.39 -1.58 12.04
C LEU A 234 -0.56 -2.79 12.48
N ALA A 235 -1.15 -3.99 12.49
CA ALA A 235 -0.41 -5.22 12.75
C ALA A 235 0.63 -5.53 11.66
N TRP A 236 0.32 -5.24 10.40
CA TRP A 236 1.23 -5.42 9.26
C TRP A 236 2.45 -4.50 9.34
N LEU A 237 2.23 -3.21 9.66
CA LEU A 237 3.30 -2.24 9.89
C LEU A 237 4.23 -2.72 11.00
N ARG A 238 3.71 -3.10 12.16
CA ARG A 238 4.50 -3.67 13.27
C ARG A 238 5.34 -4.87 12.83
N ALA A 239 4.72 -5.80 12.10
CA ALA A 239 5.40 -6.98 11.60
C ALA A 239 6.49 -6.63 10.58
N GLY A 240 6.25 -5.66 9.69
CA GLY A 240 7.23 -5.19 8.72
C GLY A 240 8.45 -4.54 9.37
N PHE A 241 8.26 -3.70 10.38
CA PHE A 241 9.37 -3.14 11.15
C PHE A 241 10.12 -4.20 11.98
N ALA A 242 9.43 -5.20 12.51
CA ALA A 242 10.08 -6.33 13.16
C ALA A 242 10.98 -7.10 12.18
N VAL A 243 10.49 -7.38 10.97
CA VAL A 243 11.29 -7.99 9.89
C VAL A 243 12.49 -7.10 9.53
N ALA A 244 12.29 -5.80 9.36
CA ALA A 244 13.37 -4.86 9.05
C ALA A 244 14.47 -4.86 10.13
N LYS A 245 14.09 -4.94 11.41
CA LYS A 245 15.05 -5.04 12.54
C LYS A 245 15.80 -6.37 12.51
N THR A 246 15.11 -7.49 12.28
CA THR A 246 15.74 -8.82 12.17
C THR A 246 16.66 -8.92 10.96
N ALA A 247 16.30 -8.31 9.84
CA ALA A 247 17.11 -8.25 8.63
C ALA A 247 18.23 -7.20 8.70
N HIS A 248 18.36 -6.46 9.80
CA HIS A 248 19.29 -5.33 9.95
C HIS A 248 19.19 -4.32 8.79
N SER A 249 17.98 -4.08 8.29
CA SER A 249 17.75 -3.08 7.24
C SER A 249 18.23 -1.70 7.71
N LYS A 250 18.90 -0.97 6.83
CA LYS A 250 19.26 0.44 7.04
C LYS A 250 18.09 1.38 6.74
N GLY A 251 17.11 0.91 5.97
CA GLY A 251 15.91 1.67 5.64
C GLY A 251 14.62 0.86 5.63
N VAL A 252 13.50 1.54 5.83
CA VAL A 252 12.15 1.04 5.58
C VAL A 252 11.44 2.01 4.63
N MET A 253 10.83 1.50 3.57
CA MET A 253 9.97 2.29 2.68
C MET A 253 8.55 1.73 2.76
N ILE A 254 7.61 2.57 3.18
CA ILE A 254 6.19 2.27 3.29
C ILE A 254 5.50 2.95 2.12
N ILE A 255 4.59 2.25 1.45
CA ILE A 255 3.87 2.76 0.30
C ILE A 255 2.37 2.60 0.57
N THR A 256 1.62 3.67 0.38
CA THR A 256 0.17 3.73 0.55
C THR A 256 -0.39 4.84 -0.34
N GLN A 257 -1.67 4.84 -0.66
CA GLN A 257 -2.21 5.92 -1.49
C GLN A 257 -2.39 7.22 -0.70
N ALA A 258 -3.02 7.20 0.48
CA ALA A 258 -3.52 8.40 1.15
C ALA A 258 -2.46 9.46 1.47
N ASP A 259 -2.74 10.74 1.18
CA ASP A 259 -2.05 11.86 1.80
C ASP A 259 -2.63 12.13 3.19
N MET A 260 -2.05 11.48 4.19
CA MET A 260 -2.48 11.66 5.56
C MET A 260 -2.18 13.07 6.12
N TRP A 261 -1.39 13.90 5.46
CA TRP A 261 -1.00 15.25 5.92
C TRP A 261 -1.55 16.38 5.06
N ASP A 262 -2.49 16.12 4.16
CA ASP A 262 -3.18 17.17 3.42
C ASP A 262 -3.84 18.17 4.40
N PRO A 263 -3.39 19.45 4.42
CA PRO A 263 -3.98 20.46 5.29
C PRO A 263 -5.39 20.87 4.90
N SER A 264 -5.85 20.49 3.69
CA SER A 264 -7.20 20.77 3.20
C SER A 264 -8.25 19.79 3.76
N ALA A 265 -7.83 18.64 4.28
CA ALA A 265 -8.71 17.61 4.80
C ALA A 265 -9.34 18.01 6.14
N ALA A 266 -10.67 18.11 6.18
CA ALA A 266 -11.42 18.64 7.33
C ALA A 266 -11.44 17.70 8.56
N GLN A 267 -11.51 16.39 8.34
CA GLN A 267 -11.43 15.36 9.37
C GLN A 267 -11.07 14.04 8.70
N THR A 268 -10.08 13.32 9.25
CA THR A 268 -9.64 12.03 8.70
C THR A 268 -9.29 10.99 9.77
N HIS A 269 -9.47 9.71 9.46
CA HIS A 269 -9.24 8.54 10.31
C HIS A 269 -7.85 7.93 10.04
N TYR A 270 -6.83 8.76 10.26
CA TYR A 270 -5.41 8.39 10.13
C TYR A 270 -4.60 8.51 11.43
N ALA A 271 -5.21 8.98 12.52
CA ALA A 271 -4.50 9.33 13.75
C ALA A 271 -3.76 8.13 14.39
N ASP A 272 -4.35 6.95 14.35
CA ASP A 272 -3.72 5.72 14.86
C ASP A 272 -2.59 5.22 13.95
N THR A 273 -2.73 5.33 12.64
CA THR A 273 -1.68 5.06 11.67
C THR A 273 -0.50 5.99 11.87
N LYS A 274 -0.72 7.31 11.98
CA LYS A 274 0.34 8.28 12.29
C LYS A 274 1.03 7.96 13.62
N LYS A 275 0.27 7.54 14.63
CA LYS A 275 0.82 7.11 15.91
C LYS A 275 1.66 5.85 15.79
N GLU A 276 1.23 4.87 15.01
CA GLU A 276 2.00 3.65 14.76
C GLU A 276 3.28 3.97 13.98
N LEU A 277 3.22 4.83 12.96
CA LEU A 277 4.39 5.31 12.23
C LEU A 277 5.39 6.01 13.16
N PHE A 278 4.91 6.87 14.06
CA PHE A 278 5.74 7.50 15.10
C PHE A 278 6.44 6.46 15.98
N GLN A 279 5.68 5.50 16.53
CA GLN A 279 6.21 4.46 17.41
C GLN A 279 7.25 3.58 16.71
N GLN A 280 6.96 3.14 15.49
CA GLN A 280 7.88 2.28 14.73
C GLN A 280 9.13 3.03 14.29
N THR A 281 8.98 4.26 13.81
CA THR A 281 10.09 5.07 13.29
C THR A 281 11.07 5.46 14.38
N THR A 282 10.58 5.90 15.55
CA THR A 282 11.45 6.27 16.68
C THR A 282 12.15 5.06 17.33
N ALA A 283 11.58 3.87 17.17
CA ALA A 283 12.18 2.61 17.62
C ALA A 283 13.04 1.90 16.54
N PHE A 284 13.19 2.48 15.34
CA PHE A 284 13.97 1.92 14.25
C PHE A 284 15.25 2.75 14.04
N PRO A 285 16.45 2.15 14.10
CA PRO A 285 17.71 2.90 14.02
C PRO A 285 18.02 3.46 12.62
N GLY A 286 17.29 3.01 11.59
CA GLY A 286 17.48 3.41 10.20
C GLY A 286 16.59 4.56 9.75
N LYS A 287 16.53 4.74 8.43
CA LYS A 287 15.70 5.75 7.76
C LYS A 287 14.35 5.19 7.38
N VAL A 288 13.29 5.97 7.56
CA VAL A 288 11.92 5.58 7.21
C VAL A 288 11.40 6.53 6.15
N VAL A 289 10.86 5.98 5.07
CA VAL A 289 10.22 6.73 4.00
C VAL A 289 8.76 6.29 3.92
N LEU A 290 7.84 7.25 3.81
CA LEU A 290 6.48 7.03 3.35
C LEU A 290 6.36 7.58 1.93
N VAL A 291 5.92 6.76 0.99
CA VAL A 291 5.56 7.16 -0.37
C VAL A 291 4.04 7.15 -0.48
N ASN A 292 3.47 8.24 -0.99
CA ASN A 292 2.02 8.35 -1.21
C ASN A 292 1.65 9.15 -2.47
N GLY A 293 0.41 9.00 -2.91
CA GLY A 293 -0.22 9.74 -4.01
C GLY A 293 -1.25 10.75 -3.50
N ASP A 294 -2.48 10.69 -4.01
CA ASP A 294 -3.70 11.34 -3.52
C ASP A 294 -3.76 12.86 -3.75
N SER A 295 -2.75 13.60 -3.30
CA SER A 295 -2.71 15.07 -3.42
C SER A 295 -2.25 15.59 -4.79
N HIS A 296 -1.89 14.68 -5.72
CA HIS A 296 -1.43 14.98 -7.09
C HIS A 296 -0.28 15.99 -7.20
N SER A 297 0.46 16.20 -6.12
CA SER A 297 1.49 17.23 -6.00
C SER A 297 2.80 16.60 -5.53
N PHE A 298 3.85 16.71 -6.33
CA PHE A 298 5.16 16.18 -5.93
C PHE A 298 5.73 16.98 -4.76
N GLU A 299 5.98 16.29 -3.64
CA GLU A 299 6.52 16.86 -2.42
C GLU A 299 7.53 15.91 -1.76
N VAL A 300 8.57 16.46 -1.13
CA VAL A 300 9.46 15.72 -0.21
C VAL A 300 9.52 16.46 1.11
N THR A 301 8.92 15.89 2.16
CA THR A 301 8.66 16.60 3.43
C THR A 301 9.07 15.79 4.66
N LYS A 302 9.08 16.46 5.82
CA LYS A 302 9.34 15.87 7.15
C LYS A 302 8.11 16.05 8.06
N PRO A 303 6.97 15.38 7.78
CA PRO A 303 5.69 15.77 8.36
C PRO A 303 5.38 15.06 9.69
N LEU A 304 6.11 14.01 10.02
CA LEU A 304 5.91 13.26 11.27
C LEU A 304 6.54 13.99 12.44
N THR A 305 5.76 14.19 13.49
CA THR A 305 6.21 14.87 14.71
C THR A 305 6.00 13.99 15.94
N ASP A 306 6.64 14.34 17.04
CA ASP A 306 6.24 13.87 18.36
C ASP A 306 4.92 14.53 18.82
N TYR A 307 4.55 14.27 20.07
CA TYR A 307 3.34 14.82 20.71
C TYR A 307 3.69 15.92 21.73
N ALA A 308 4.88 16.50 21.67
CA ALA A 308 5.29 17.55 22.61
C ALA A 308 4.55 18.87 22.32
N THR A 309 4.27 19.64 23.38
CA THR A 309 3.70 20.98 23.25
C THR A 309 4.77 22.07 23.10
N THR A 310 6.03 21.71 23.35
CA THR A 310 7.19 22.59 23.23
C THR A 310 8.34 21.78 22.67
N ASN A 311 8.99 22.29 21.63
CA ASN A 311 10.06 21.60 20.94
C ASN A 311 11.41 21.78 21.69
N ALA A 312 12.44 21.09 21.23
CA ALA A 312 13.77 21.09 21.83
C ALA A 312 14.45 22.48 21.82
N ALA A 313 13.98 23.41 20.96
CA ALA A 313 14.42 24.79 20.92
C ALA A 313 13.63 25.72 21.87
N GLY A 314 12.66 25.19 22.64
CA GLY A 314 11.82 25.97 23.54
C GLY A 314 10.67 26.72 22.86
N LEU A 315 10.40 26.45 21.59
CA LEU A 315 9.29 27.05 20.84
C LEU A 315 8.02 26.21 20.99
N ALA A 316 6.85 26.85 20.88
CA ALA A 316 5.58 26.15 20.91
C ALA A 316 5.46 25.16 19.74
N GLY A 317 4.96 23.96 20.01
CA GLY A 317 4.75 22.90 19.01
C GLY A 317 5.65 21.67 19.23
N PRO A 318 5.40 20.60 18.45
CA PRO A 318 6.10 19.34 18.58
C PRO A 318 7.49 19.34 17.90
N ASN A 319 8.32 18.34 18.21
CA ASN A 319 9.56 18.07 17.49
C ASN A 319 9.29 17.25 16.22
N VAL A 320 10.02 17.55 15.16
CA VAL A 320 10.02 16.72 13.94
C VAL A 320 10.77 15.42 14.21
N VAL A 321 10.29 14.31 13.66
CA VAL A 321 10.99 13.02 13.66
C VAL A 321 11.90 12.97 12.43
N GLU A 322 13.17 13.32 12.57
CA GLU A 322 14.04 13.63 11.41
C GLU A 322 14.40 12.41 10.56
N ASN A 323 14.34 11.19 11.11
CA ASN A 323 14.57 9.95 10.35
C ASN A 323 13.33 9.48 9.56
N PHE A 324 12.21 10.18 9.62
CA PHE A 324 11.04 9.98 8.75
C PHE A 324 11.08 10.96 7.57
N THR A 325 10.82 10.50 6.35
CA THR A 325 10.61 11.35 5.17
C THR A 325 9.31 10.94 4.50
N ARG A 326 8.49 11.90 4.07
CA ARG A 326 7.34 11.64 3.18
C ARG A 326 7.69 12.09 1.77
N VAL A 327 7.28 11.30 0.78
CA VAL A 327 7.42 11.59 -0.64
C VAL A 327 6.07 11.42 -1.29
N THR A 328 5.50 12.51 -1.80
CA THR A 328 4.26 12.46 -2.58
C THR A 328 4.63 12.34 -4.07
N THR A 329 4.02 11.41 -4.81
CA THR A 329 4.22 11.26 -6.26
C THR A 329 3.48 12.32 -7.06
N PHE A 330 3.75 12.37 -8.37
CA PHE A 330 2.95 13.16 -9.31
C PHE A 330 1.60 12.48 -9.57
N GLY A 331 0.61 13.26 -10.01
CA GLY A 331 -0.71 12.73 -10.34
C GLY A 331 -1.58 13.63 -11.21
N GLU A 332 -2.75 13.12 -11.59
CA GLU A 332 -3.79 13.84 -12.34
C GLU A 332 -3.26 14.43 -13.67
N THR A 333 -2.98 15.74 -13.69
CA THR A 333 -2.47 16.44 -14.87
C THR A 333 -0.95 16.31 -15.02
N GLN A 334 -0.25 15.86 -13.99
CA GLN A 334 1.20 15.70 -13.95
C GLN A 334 1.57 14.23 -14.21
N ASN A 335 1.60 13.82 -15.48
CA ASN A 335 1.96 12.44 -15.84
C ASN A 335 3.49 12.28 -15.90
N HIS A 336 4.10 12.22 -14.72
CA HIS A 336 5.54 12.11 -14.46
C HIS A 336 5.80 11.08 -13.35
N TRP A 337 7.05 10.78 -13.03
CA TRP A 337 7.37 9.80 -12.00
C TRP A 337 8.59 10.23 -11.17
N VAL A 338 8.80 9.55 -10.04
CA VAL A 338 9.91 9.81 -9.13
C VAL A 338 10.78 8.56 -9.05
N SER A 339 12.09 8.71 -9.09
CA SER A 339 13.01 7.63 -8.75
C SER A 339 13.52 7.79 -7.33
N ALA A 340 13.56 6.69 -6.58
CA ALA A 340 14.31 6.59 -5.34
C ALA A 340 15.60 5.83 -5.62
N THR A 341 16.73 6.48 -5.44
CA THR A 341 18.04 5.84 -5.39
C THR A 341 18.28 5.32 -3.98
N ILE A 342 18.52 4.02 -3.85
CA ILE A 342 18.91 3.36 -2.61
C ILE A 342 20.42 3.16 -2.66
N ASP A 343 21.15 3.87 -1.81
CA ASP A 343 22.61 3.75 -1.68
C ASP A 343 22.97 3.28 -0.26
N PRO A 344 23.49 2.05 -0.09
CA PRO A 344 23.88 1.53 1.22
C PRO A 344 25.04 2.29 1.88
N GLU A 345 25.85 3.02 1.12
CA GLU A 345 27.01 3.78 1.61
C GLU A 345 26.65 5.23 1.98
N ASP A 346 25.52 5.75 1.50
CA ASP A 346 24.99 7.04 1.94
C ASP A 346 24.29 6.90 3.31
N PRO A 347 24.66 7.68 4.34
CA PRO A 347 23.98 7.66 5.64
C PRO A 347 22.48 8.03 5.58
N ASN A 348 22.03 8.69 4.51
CA ASN A 348 20.63 8.99 4.26
C ASN A 348 19.88 7.84 3.57
N ILE A 349 20.58 6.88 2.97
CA ILE A 349 20.09 5.70 2.24
C ILE A 349 19.24 6.01 1.00
N PHE A 350 18.36 7.01 1.06
CA PHE A 350 17.40 7.36 0.04
C PHE A 350 17.70 8.75 -0.54
N THR A 351 17.78 8.83 -1.87
CA THR A 351 17.76 10.08 -2.62
C THR A 351 16.60 10.04 -3.63
N PHE A 352 15.83 11.12 -3.73
CA PHE A 352 14.67 11.19 -4.63
C PHE A 352 14.93 12.17 -5.77
N GLU A 353 14.66 11.73 -6.99
CA GLU A 353 14.79 12.53 -8.21
C GLU A 353 13.49 12.48 -9.00
N GLN A 354 13.00 13.66 -9.38
CA GLN A 354 11.86 13.77 -10.29
C GLN A 354 12.29 13.47 -11.73
N HIS A 355 11.47 12.70 -12.44
CA HIS A 355 11.63 12.42 -13.86
C HIS A 355 10.49 13.07 -14.64
N LEU A 356 10.76 14.27 -15.16
CA LEU A 356 9.84 14.99 -16.02
C LEU A 356 9.88 14.39 -17.43
N VAL A 357 8.82 13.68 -17.79
CA VAL A 357 8.70 13.04 -19.11
C VAL A 357 8.55 14.12 -20.17
N ALA A 358 9.59 14.30 -21.00
CA ALA A 358 9.66 15.39 -21.97
C ALA A 358 8.47 15.43 -22.95
N ALA A 359 7.97 14.25 -23.36
CA ALA A 359 6.81 14.13 -24.24
C ALA A 359 5.49 14.55 -23.60
N ASN A 360 5.44 14.67 -22.27
CA ASN A 360 4.26 15.08 -21.50
C ASN A 360 4.33 16.56 -21.06
N LEU A 361 5.43 17.27 -21.34
CA LEU A 361 5.55 18.66 -20.95
C LEU A 361 4.66 19.56 -21.84
N PRO A 362 3.83 20.43 -21.24
CA PRO A 362 3.06 21.39 -22.02
C PRO A 362 3.98 22.46 -22.61
N ALA A 363 3.54 23.07 -23.72
CA ALA A 363 4.21 24.24 -24.28
C ALA A 363 3.78 25.49 -23.50
N TYR A 364 4.75 26.25 -22.98
CA TYR A 364 4.50 27.52 -22.30
C TYR A 364 4.81 28.70 -23.23
N THR A 365 3.88 29.64 -23.33
CA THR A 365 4.12 30.96 -23.93
C THR A 365 4.35 31.96 -22.80
N PRO A 366 5.56 32.54 -22.65
CA PRO A 366 5.80 33.55 -21.62
C PRO A 366 4.84 34.74 -21.79
N PRO A 367 4.35 35.34 -20.68
CA PRO A 367 3.57 36.57 -20.78
C PRO A 367 4.40 37.68 -21.44
N SER A 368 3.74 38.47 -22.29
CA SER A 368 4.33 39.56 -23.08
C SER A 368 4.79 40.76 -22.26
#